data_AF-A0A533VRT3-F1
#
_entry.id   AF-A0A533VRT3-F1
#
_cell.length_a   1.000
_cell.length_b   1.000
_cell.length_c   1.000
_cell.angle_alpha   90.00
_cell.angle_beta   90.00
_cell.angle_gamma   90.00
#
_symmetry.space_group_name_H-M   'P 1'
#
loop_
_entity.id
_entity.type
_entity.pdbx_description
1 polymer ?
#
loop_
_entity_poly.entity_id
_entity_poly.type
_entity_poly.pdbx_seq_one_letter_code
_entity_poly.pdbx_strand_id
1 'polypeptide(L)'
;MALPQAVFFGVDLVKFGIDFVNFYALYLAISLTLNLEAGYTGVPNFGKVLYVAGGAAVAGSLSGRLAAYVYGINTHGDYITFNAQIITQVNNLIASDPVFATELVLLSLLIAALIGAAFGYLSSYPAIRLREDYLGMLLLAVAQFFQIFLRGFVPLV
;
A
#
# COMPACT_ATOMS: atom_id res chain seq x y z
N MET A 1 15.56 -8.21 -17.51
CA MET A 1 14.96 -8.95 -18.65
C MET A 1 13.78 -8.12 -19.14
N ALA A 2 13.77 -7.66 -20.38
CA ALA A 2 12.66 -6.85 -20.88
C ALA A 2 11.38 -7.72 -20.96
N LEU A 3 10.26 -7.22 -20.43
CA LEU A 3 8.97 -7.88 -20.57
C LEU A 3 8.61 -7.99 -22.06
N PRO A 4 8.00 -9.11 -22.50
CA PRO A 4 7.49 -9.21 -23.86
C PRO A 4 6.44 -8.12 -24.09
N GLN A 5 6.55 -7.37 -25.19
CA GLN A 5 5.67 -6.25 -25.51
C GLN A 5 4.60 -6.68 -26.51
N ALA A 6 3.34 -6.64 -26.11
CA ALA A 6 2.20 -6.85 -26.98
C ALA A 6 1.41 -5.54 -27.07
N VAL A 7 1.71 -4.73 -28.09
CA VAL A 7 1.13 -3.39 -28.24
C VAL A 7 -0.09 -3.45 -29.17
N PHE A 8 -1.24 -3.03 -28.67
CA PHE A 8 -2.49 -2.92 -29.42
C PHE A 8 -3.06 -1.50 -29.25
N PHE A 9 -3.25 -0.77 -30.35
CA PHE A 9 -3.69 0.64 -30.34
C PHE A 9 -2.89 1.55 -29.36
N GLY A 10 -1.58 1.33 -29.24
CA GLY A 10 -0.72 2.10 -28.34
C GLY A 10 -0.78 1.70 -26.86
N VAL A 11 -1.55 0.64 -26.52
CA VAL A 11 -1.62 0.05 -25.18
C VAL A 11 -0.74 -1.18 -25.12
N ASP A 12 0.17 -1.24 -24.14
CA ASP A 12 0.95 -2.44 -23.82
C ASP A 12 0.08 -3.39 -22.99
N LEU A 13 -0.45 -4.43 -23.64
CA LEU A 13 -1.38 -5.39 -23.03
C LEU A 13 -0.74 -6.20 -21.90
N VAL A 14 0.57 -6.42 -21.95
CA VAL A 14 1.27 -7.20 -20.93
C VAL A 14 1.40 -6.40 -19.64
N LYS A 15 1.83 -5.14 -19.73
CA LYS A 15 1.87 -4.24 -18.57
C LYS A 15 0.49 -4.00 -17.99
N PHE A 16 -0.49 -3.73 -18.85
CA PHE A 16 -1.88 -3.59 -18.43
C PHE A 16 -2.39 -4.83 -17.69
N GLY A 17 -2.10 -6.03 -18.19
CA GLY A 17 -2.48 -7.28 -17.55
C GLY A 17 -1.85 -7.45 -16.17
N ILE A 18 -0.57 -7.10 -16.01
CA ILE A 18 0.14 -7.13 -14.72
C ILE A 18 -0.50 -6.14 -13.74
N ASP A 19 -0.75 -4.89 -14.17
CA ASP A 19 -1.36 -3.86 -13.33
C ASP A 19 -2.78 -4.25 -12.91
N PHE A 20 -3.56 -4.83 -13.82
CA PHE A 20 -4.90 -5.33 -13.55
C PHE A 20 -4.88 -6.48 -12.53
N VAL A 21 -3.99 -7.47 -12.71
CA VAL A 21 -3.86 -8.59 -11.77
C VAL A 21 -3.43 -8.10 -10.39
N ASN A 22 -2.49 -7.16 -10.32
CA ASN A 22 -2.05 -6.58 -9.04
C ASN A 22 -3.20 -5.86 -8.32
N PHE A 23 -3.95 -5.02 -9.04
CA PHE A 23 -5.10 -4.34 -8.47
C PHE A 23 -6.19 -5.32 -8.00
N TYR A 24 -6.53 -6.30 -8.84
CA TYR A 24 -7.54 -7.30 -8.53
C TYR A 24 -7.13 -8.19 -7.36
N ALA A 25 -5.87 -8.61 -7.29
CA ALA A 25 -5.35 -9.45 -6.20
C ALA A 25 -5.43 -8.72 -4.85
N LEU A 26 -5.06 -7.44 -4.79
CA LEU A 26 -5.19 -6.63 -3.57
C LEU A 26 -6.66 -6.49 -3.15
N TYR A 27 -7.54 -6.19 -4.10
CA TYR A 27 -8.98 -6.07 -3.81
C TYR A 27 -9.58 -7.39 -3.32
N LEU A 28 -9.24 -8.50 -3.99
CA LEU A 28 -9.69 -9.84 -3.63
C LEU A 28 -9.20 -10.23 -2.23
N ALA A 29 -7.92 -9.99 -1.91
CA ALA A 29 -7.37 -10.28 -0.59
C ALA A 29 -8.12 -9.54 0.52
N ILE A 30 -8.39 -8.25 0.34
CA ILE A 30 -9.11 -7.44 1.33
C ILE A 30 -10.57 -7.91 1.43
N SER A 31 -11.25 -8.12 0.31
CA SER A 31 -12.66 -8.53 0.31
C SER A 31 -12.84 -9.93 0.90
N LEU A 32 -11.97 -10.87 0.56
CA LEU A 32 -12.02 -12.23 1.10
C LEU A 32 -11.81 -12.22 2.62
N THR A 33 -10.82 -11.47 3.12
CA THR A 33 -10.60 -11.37 4.57
C THR A 33 -11.77 -10.69 5.29
N LEU A 34 -12.43 -9.68 4.70
CA LEU A 34 -13.62 -9.05 5.29
C LEU A 34 -14.80 -10.03 5.38
N ASN A 35 -15.05 -10.78 4.31
CA ASN A 35 -16.12 -11.76 4.28
C ASN A 35 -15.85 -12.93 5.24
N LEU A 36 -14.58 -13.34 5.39
CA LEU A 36 -14.20 -14.36 6.36
C LEU A 36 -14.40 -13.88 7.80
N GLU A 37 -14.00 -12.65 8.13
CA GLU A 37 -14.25 -12.07 9.45
C GLU A 37 -15.75 -11.97 9.73
N ALA A 38 -16.52 -11.34 8.84
CA ALA A 38 -17.96 -11.21 9.02
C ALA A 38 -18.68 -12.57 9.06
N GLY A 39 -18.24 -13.55 8.26
CA GLY A 39 -18.88 -14.86 8.16
C GLY A 39 -18.57 -15.81 9.32
N TYR A 40 -17.32 -15.83 9.82
CA TYR A 40 -16.91 -16.76 10.89
C TYR A 40 -17.00 -16.15 12.28
N THR A 41 -16.71 -14.86 12.44
CA THR A 41 -16.70 -14.20 13.76
C THR A 41 -17.96 -13.37 14.01
N GLY A 42 -18.75 -13.12 12.96
CA GLY A 42 -19.90 -12.22 13.04
C GLY A 42 -19.52 -10.75 13.14
N VAL A 43 -18.22 -10.38 13.13
CA VAL A 43 -17.79 -9.00 13.37
C VAL A 43 -17.63 -8.24 12.06
N PRO A 44 -18.43 -7.18 11.80
CA PRO A 44 -18.24 -6.32 10.64
C PRO A 44 -17.05 -5.35 10.87
N ASN A 45 -15.87 -5.73 10.39
CA ASN A 45 -14.64 -4.97 10.56
C ASN A 45 -14.49 -3.84 9.51
N PHE A 46 -15.27 -2.77 9.65
CA PHE A 46 -15.15 -1.57 8.80
C PHE A 46 -13.83 -0.81 8.98
N GLY A 47 -13.07 -1.14 10.03
CA GLY A 47 -11.79 -0.54 10.38
C GLY A 47 -10.63 -1.10 9.57
N LYS A 48 -10.86 -2.16 8.78
CA LYS A 48 -9.81 -2.78 7.95
C LYS A 48 -9.09 -1.80 7.03
N VAL A 49 -9.80 -0.79 6.58
CA VAL A 49 -9.27 0.31 5.77
C VAL A 49 -8.12 1.03 6.48
N LEU A 50 -8.15 1.18 7.81
CA LEU A 50 -7.06 1.79 8.59
C LEU A 50 -5.75 1.00 8.41
N TYR A 51 -5.80 -0.31 8.63
CA TYR A 51 -4.59 -1.16 8.59
C TYR A 51 -4.03 -1.23 7.17
N VAL A 52 -4.92 -1.37 6.18
CA VAL A 52 -4.54 -1.41 4.76
C VAL A 52 -3.95 -0.07 4.31
N ALA A 53 -4.60 1.05 4.63
CA ALA A 53 -4.12 2.38 4.25
C ALA A 53 -2.81 2.74 4.96
N GLY A 54 -2.65 2.36 6.23
CA GLY A 54 -1.42 2.56 6.98
C GLY A 54 -0.24 1.80 6.35
N GLY A 55 -0.44 0.51 6.05
CA GLY A 55 0.56 -0.29 5.35
C GLY A 55 0.89 0.25 3.95
N ALA A 56 -0.14 0.65 3.19
CA ALA A 56 0.04 1.21 1.84
C ALA A 56 0.82 2.55 1.85
N ALA A 57 0.52 3.45 2.79
CA ALA A 57 1.23 4.73 2.92
C ALA A 57 2.72 4.52 3.24
N VAL A 58 3.03 3.54 4.09
CA VAL A 58 4.40 3.19 4.43
C VAL A 58 5.11 2.55 3.26
N ALA A 59 4.53 1.52 2.63
CA ALA A 59 5.14 0.84 1.49
C ALA A 59 5.39 1.81 0.32
N GLY A 60 4.42 2.68 0.02
CA GLY A 60 4.53 3.69 -1.05
C GLY A 60 5.59 4.75 -0.76
N SER A 61 5.62 5.30 0.47
CA SER A 61 6.60 6.34 0.82
C SER A 61 8.01 5.80 0.95
N LEU A 62 8.16 4.61 1.53
CA LEU A 62 9.46 4.02 1.84
C LEU A 62 10.16 3.49 0.60
N SER A 63 9.46 2.75 -0.25
CA SER A 63 10.06 2.06 -1.40
C SER A 63 10.80 3.02 -2.35
N GLY A 64 10.14 4.09 -2.77
CA GLY A 64 10.74 5.06 -3.69
C GLY A 64 11.86 5.91 -3.07
N ARG A 65 11.73 6.26 -1.78
CA ARG A 65 12.79 7.01 -1.06
C ARG A 65 14.02 6.16 -0.78
N LEU A 66 13.83 4.90 -0.37
CA LEU A 66 14.95 3.96 -0.18
C LEU A 66 15.66 3.69 -1.50
N ALA A 67 14.92 3.46 -2.59
CA ALA A 67 15.53 3.26 -3.90
C ALA A 67 16.32 4.51 -4.35
N ALA A 68 15.75 5.70 -4.20
CA ALA A 68 16.44 6.95 -4.52
C ALA A 68 17.71 7.14 -3.67
N TYR A 69 17.67 6.77 -2.39
CA TYR A 69 18.82 6.83 -1.48
C TYR A 69 19.93 5.85 -1.89
N VAL A 70 19.58 4.59 -2.15
CA VAL A 70 20.56 3.54 -2.51
C VAL A 70 21.24 3.86 -3.84
N TYR A 71 20.48 4.34 -4.84
CA TYR A 71 21.03 4.71 -6.14
C TYR A 71 21.65 6.12 -6.18
N GLY A 72 21.65 6.85 -5.06
CA GLY A 72 22.24 8.19 -4.98
C GLY A 72 21.59 9.22 -5.91
N ILE A 73 20.28 9.10 -6.17
CA ILE A 73 19.56 9.99 -7.08
C ILE A 73 19.40 11.37 -6.43
N ASN A 74 19.82 12.41 -7.17
CA ASN A 74 19.70 13.79 -6.74
C ASN A 74 18.23 14.17 -6.56
N THR A 75 17.80 14.22 -5.31
CA THR A 75 16.43 14.53 -4.91
C THR A 75 16.17 16.05 -4.90
N HIS A 76 17.18 16.89 -5.20
CA HIS A 76 17.09 18.36 -5.20
C HIS A 76 16.54 18.96 -3.89
N GLY A 77 16.61 18.19 -2.79
CA GLY A 77 16.04 18.55 -1.49
C GLY A 77 14.52 18.30 -1.34
N ASP A 78 13.81 17.95 -2.42
CA ASP A 78 12.35 17.74 -2.40
C ASP A 78 11.92 16.53 -3.24
N TYR A 79 11.73 15.40 -2.55
CA TYR A 79 11.27 14.15 -3.16
C TYR A 79 9.85 14.24 -3.71
N ILE A 80 9.00 15.04 -3.07
CA ILE A 80 7.55 15.06 -3.34
C ILE A 80 7.31 15.79 -4.65
N THR A 81 7.88 16.98 -4.81
CA THR A 81 7.68 17.80 -6.01
C THR A 81 8.25 17.15 -7.26
N PHE A 82 9.41 16.49 -7.14
CA PHE A 82 10.11 15.83 -8.26
C PHE A 82 9.83 14.32 -8.37
N ASN A 83 8.82 13.81 -7.66
CA ASN A 83 8.53 12.37 -7.57
C ASN A 83 8.44 11.70 -8.94
N ALA A 84 7.70 12.28 -9.89
CA ALA A 84 7.54 11.72 -11.22
C ALA A 84 8.87 11.50 -11.96
N GLN A 85 9.81 12.43 -11.81
CA GLN A 85 11.14 12.33 -12.42
C GLN A 85 12.02 11.31 -11.67
N ILE A 86 12.01 11.36 -10.34
CA ILE A 86 12.80 10.46 -9.49
C ILE A 86 12.35 9.01 -9.70
N ILE A 87 11.05 8.73 -9.64
CA ILE A 87 10.52 7.37 -9.84
C ILE A 87 10.82 6.84 -11.23
N THR A 88 10.77 7.69 -12.26
CA THR A 88 11.16 7.27 -13.62
C THR A 88 12.64 6.87 -13.68
N GLN A 89 13.53 7.63 -13.02
CA GLN A 89 14.95 7.29 -12.93
C GLN A 89 15.17 6.00 -12.12
N VAL A 90 14.51 5.88 -10.97
CA VAL A 90 14.53 4.67 -10.13
C VAL A 90 14.11 3.45 -10.95
N ASN A 91 13.00 3.52 -11.70
CA ASN A 91 12.51 2.39 -12.50
C ASN A 91 13.52 1.94 -13.56
N ASN A 92 14.23 2.89 -14.18
CA ASN A 92 15.27 2.56 -15.16
C ASN A 92 16.48 1.86 -14.52
N LEU A 93 16.85 2.25 -13.29
CA LEU A 93 17.96 1.64 -12.55
C LEU A 93 17.57 0.29 -11.93
N ILE A 94 16.34 0.14 -11.45
CA ILE A 94 15.82 -1.14 -10.94
C ILE A 94 15.66 -2.16 -12.07
N ALA A 95 15.35 -1.71 -13.29
CA ALA A 95 15.21 -2.61 -14.44
C ALA A 95 16.48 -3.40 -14.79
N SER A 96 17.66 -2.90 -14.42
CA SER A 96 18.94 -3.61 -14.61
C SER A 96 19.29 -4.55 -13.46
N ASP A 97 18.69 -4.40 -12.28
CA ASP A 97 18.96 -5.23 -11.08
C ASP A 97 17.65 -5.82 -10.48
N PRO A 98 17.22 -7.00 -10.96
CA PRO A 98 16.04 -7.69 -10.43
C PRO A 98 16.19 -8.19 -8.98
N VAL A 99 17.43 -8.37 -8.50
CA VAL A 99 17.69 -8.87 -7.15
C VAL A 99 17.35 -7.77 -6.15
N PHE A 100 17.90 -6.56 -6.37
CA PHE A 100 17.58 -5.39 -5.56
C PHE A 100 16.07 -5.06 -5.59
N ALA A 101 15.42 -5.21 -6.76
CA ALA A 101 13.97 -5.02 -6.88
C ALA A 101 13.19 -5.92 -5.91
N THR A 102 13.57 -7.20 -5.85
CA THR A 102 12.92 -8.20 -5.01
C THR A 102 13.17 -7.92 -3.54
N GLU A 103 14.40 -7.58 -3.16
CA GLU A 103 14.75 -7.19 -1.79
C GLU A 103 13.96 -5.96 -1.32
N LEU A 104 13.84 -4.94 -2.17
CA LEU A 104 13.08 -3.73 -1.88
C LEU A 104 11.60 -4.03 -1.64
N VAL A 105 10.99 -4.89 -2.47
CA VAL A 105 9.59 -5.32 -2.29
C VAL A 105 9.43 -6.11 -1.00
N LEU A 106 10.32 -7.06 -0.69
CA LEU A 106 10.24 -7.85 0.55
C LEU A 106 10.41 -6.99 1.80
N LEU A 107 11.37 -6.05 1.79
CA LEU A 107 11.62 -5.15 2.91
C LEU A 107 10.46 -4.18 3.15
N SER A 108 9.95 -3.57 2.07
CA SER A 108 8.78 -2.68 2.15
C SER A 108 7.52 -3.42 2.60
N LEU A 109 7.31 -4.65 2.12
CA LEU A 109 6.21 -5.52 2.55
C LEU A 109 6.33 -5.87 4.04
N LEU A 110 7.52 -6.23 4.52
CA LEU A 110 7.76 -6.56 5.92
C LEU A 110 7.46 -5.37 6.83
N ILE A 111 7.94 -4.18 6.48
CA ILE A 111 7.71 -2.97 7.28
C ILE A 111 6.21 -2.57 7.24
N ALA A 112 5.57 -2.66 6.07
CA ALA A 112 4.14 -2.41 5.94
C ALA A 112 3.31 -3.40 6.76
N ALA A 113 3.69 -4.69 6.78
CA ALA A 113 3.04 -5.71 7.60
C ALA A 113 3.19 -5.44 9.09
N LEU A 114 4.38 -5.01 9.55
CA LEU A 114 4.60 -4.64 10.96
C LEU A 114 3.75 -3.44 11.37
N ILE A 115 3.66 -2.41 10.53
CA ILE A 115 2.83 -1.24 10.82
C ILE A 115 1.34 -1.58 10.76
N GLY A 116 0.91 -2.37 9.78
CA GLY A 116 -0.45 -2.88 9.70
C GLY A 116 -0.82 -3.71 10.94
N ALA A 117 0.08 -4.57 11.41
CA ALA A 117 -0.10 -5.35 12.63
C ALA A 117 -0.17 -4.46 13.88
N ALA A 118 0.66 -3.42 13.97
CA ALA A 118 0.60 -2.46 15.07
C ALA A 118 -0.75 -1.72 15.13
N PHE A 119 -1.26 -1.24 13.99
CA PHE A 119 -2.59 -0.63 13.92
C PHE A 119 -3.70 -1.64 14.21
N GLY A 120 -3.58 -2.88 13.73
CA GLY A 120 -4.49 -3.98 14.04
C GLY A 120 -4.58 -4.25 15.54
N TYR A 121 -3.43 -4.36 16.20
CA TYR A 121 -3.34 -4.53 17.65
C TYR A 121 -3.95 -3.34 18.41
N LEU A 122 -3.62 -2.11 18.01
CA LEU A 122 -4.15 -0.90 18.65
C LEU A 122 -5.69 -0.83 18.56
N SER A 123 -6.25 -1.19 17.40
CA SER A 123 -7.69 -1.20 17.18
C SER A 123 -8.41 -2.37 17.88
N SER A 124 -7.69 -3.42 18.26
CA SER A 124 -8.29 -4.55 18.99
C SER A 124 -8.71 -4.15 20.41
N TYR A 125 -8.07 -3.13 20.98
CA TYR A 125 -8.38 -2.63 22.33
C TYR A 125 -9.80 -2.04 22.46
N PRO A 126 -10.25 -1.11 21.60
CA PRO A 126 -11.65 -0.67 21.61
C PRO A 126 -12.61 -1.78 21.16
N ALA A 127 -12.17 -2.69 20.29
CA ALA A 127 -13.03 -3.76 19.78
C ALA A 127 -13.57 -4.69 20.88
N ILE A 128 -12.78 -4.95 21.92
CA ILE A 128 -13.19 -5.81 23.03
C ILE A 128 -14.24 -5.13 23.95
N ARG A 129 -14.36 -3.80 23.90
CA ARG A 129 -15.15 -3.03 24.87
C ARG A 129 -16.53 -2.61 24.39
N LEU A 130 -16.85 -2.81 23.11
CA LEU A 130 -18.07 -2.30 22.46
C LEU A 130 -18.94 -3.46 21.96
N ARG A 131 -20.26 -3.25 21.93
CA ARG A 131 -21.20 -4.16 21.26
C ARG A 131 -21.06 -4.01 19.74
N GLU A 132 -21.34 -5.07 19.01
CA GLU A 132 -21.15 -5.23 17.56
C GLU A 132 -21.62 -4.01 16.75
N ASP A 133 -22.83 -3.50 17.04
CA ASP A 133 -23.41 -2.34 16.36
C ASP A 133 -22.59 -1.06 16.51
N TYR A 134 -22.06 -0.80 17.71
CA TYR A 134 -21.24 0.38 17.99
C TYR A 134 -19.80 0.21 17.51
N LEU A 135 -19.31 -1.03 17.46
CA LEU A 135 -17.98 -1.34 16.99
C LEU A 135 -17.83 -1.00 15.50
N GLY A 136 -18.79 -1.40 14.67
CA GLY A 136 -18.78 -1.11 13.25
C GLY A 136 -18.73 0.40 12.96
N MET A 137 -19.57 1.18 13.64
CA MET A 137 -19.61 2.65 13.47
C MET A 137 -18.30 3.32 13.92
N LEU A 138 -17.74 2.91 15.06
CA LEU A 138 -16.46 3.44 15.55
C LEU A 138 -15.35 3.17 14.53
N LEU A 139 -15.23 1.93 14.07
CA LEU A 139 -14.17 1.52 13.16
C LEU A 139 -14.27 2.22 11.80
N LEU A 140 -15.49 2.42 11.29
CA LEU A 140 -15.74 3.23 10.10
C LEU A 140 -15.29 4.68 10.32
N ALA A 141 -15.66 5.29 11.43
CA ALA A 141 -15.28 6.67 11.75
C ALA A 141 -13.76 6.84 11.87
N VAL A 142 -13.08 5.88 12.52
CA VAL A 142 -11.61 5.87 12.63
C VAL A 142 -10.96 5.72 11.25
N ALA A 143 -11.48 4.85 10.38
CA ALA A 143 -10.97 4.69 9.02
C ALA A 143 -11.12 5.98 8.19
N GLN A 144 -12.28 6.64 8.26
CA GLN A 144 -12.52 7.91 7.57
C GLN A 144 -11.62 9.02 8.11
N PHE A 145 -11.47 9.12 9.44
CA PHE A 145 -10.57 10.07 10.07
C PHE A 145 -9.13 9.86 9.59
N PHE A 146 -8.67 8.62 9.49
CA PHE A 146 -7.32 8.31 9.01
C PHE A 146 -7.12 8.68 7.54
N GLN A 147 -8.11 8.46 6.69
CA GLN A 147 -8.04 8.90 5.29
C GLN A 147 -7.97 10.43 5.15
N ILE A 148 -8.74 11.15 5.97
CA ILE A 148 -8.68 12.62 6.03
C ILE A 148 -7.31 13.06 6.53
N PHE A 149 -6.79 12.42 7.58
CA PHE A 149 -5.46 12.68 8.12
C PHE A 149 -4.37 12.49 7.05
N LEU A 150 -4.35 11.36 6.34
CA LEU A 150 -3.37 11.10 5.28
C LEU A 150 -3.40 12.15 4.16
N ARG A 151 -4.58 12.72 3.85
CA ARG A 151 -4.73 13.77 2.84
C ARG A 151 -4.40 15.17 3.36
N GLY A 152 -4.53 15.39 4.67
CA GLY A 152 -4.37 16.70 5.31
C GLY A 152 -2.93 17.07 5.65
N PHE A 153 -2.02 16.09 5.76
CA PHE A 153 -0.59 16.32 6.00
C PHE A 153 0.20 16.38 4.69
N VAL A 154 1.41 16.94 4.76
CA VAL A 154 2.38 16.95 3.64
C VAL A 154 2.42 15.53 3.03
N PRO A 155 2.21 15.39 1.71
CA PRO A 155 1.99 14.09 1.09
C PRO A 155 3.15 13.15 1.44
N LEU A 156 2.80 12.08 2.15
CA LEU A 156 3.75 11.05 2.55
C LEU A 156 4.22 10.23 1.35
N VAL A 157 3.33 10.08 0.37
CA VAL A 157 3.51 9.33 -0.89
C VAL A 157 3.41 10.30 -2.06
#